data_AF-A0AAQ2JK54-F1
#
_entry.id   AF-A0AAQ2JK54-F1
#
_cell.length_a   1.000
_cell.length_b   1.000
_cell.length_c   1.000
_cell.angle_alpha   90.00
_cell.angle_beta   90.00
_cell.angle_gamma   90.00
#
_symmetry.space_group_name_H-M   'P 1'
#
loop_
_entity.id
_entity.type
_entity.pdbx_description
1 polymer ?
#
loop_
_entity_poly.entity_id
_entity_poly.type
_entity_poly.pdbx_seq_one_letter_code
_entity_poly.pdbx_strand_id
1 'polypeptide(L)'
;MNIRSMRPIHQDRSPKGFMPLGKFNLAVTDDITIQDCSIVKAPDGRVFLYGPGREGNALSCSPGARKAIIELALAALGMEPNDRRAA
;
A
#
# COMPACT_ATOMS: atom_id res chain seq x y z
N MET A 1 4.12 8.24 12.15
CA MET A 1 3.65 7.14 11.29
C MET A 1 4.81 6.56 10.49
N ASN A 2 4.97 5.24 10.45
CA ASN A 2 6.03 4.55 9.72
C ASN A 2 5.58 3.16 9.22
N ILE A 3 6.22 2.66 8.16
CA ILE A 3 6.06 1.29 7.66
C ILE A 3 6.99 0.36 8.44
N ARG A 4 6.45 -0.77 8.90
CA ARG A 4 7.19 -1.86 9.53
C ARG A 4 7.00 -3.14 8.72
N SER A 5 8.01 -4.01 8.74
CA SER A 5 7.93 -5.36 8.16
C SER A 5 7.46 -5.37 6.69
N MET A 6 7.99 -4.46 5.87
CA MET A 6 7.67 -4.43 4.44
C MET A 6 8.11 -5.72 3.76
N ARG A 7 7.20 -6.34 3.01
CA ARG A 7 7.46 -7.54 2.23
C ARG A 7 6.96 -7.33 0.79
N PRO A 8 7.85 -7.31 -0.21
CA PRO A 8 7.42 -7.27 -1.60
C PRO A 8 6.64 -8.53 -1.97
N ILE A 9 5.63 -8.39 -2.83
CA ILE A 9 4.90 -9.52 -3.41
C ILE A 9 5.30 -9.62 -4.87
N HIS A 10 5.89 -10.76 -5.22
CA HIS A 10 6.23 -11.11 -6.60
C HIS A 10 5.14 -12.02 -7.15
N GLN A 11 4.02 -11.42 -7.52
CA GLN A 11 2.90 -12.12 -8.15
C GLN A 11 2.63 -11.50 -9.51
N ASP A 12 2.27 -12.33 -10.49
CA ASP A 12 1.84 -11.86 -11.79
C ASP A 12 0.60 -10.97 -11.67
N ARG A 13 0.43 -10.11 -12.68
CA ARG A 13 -0.75 -9.25 -12.79
C ARG A 13 -2.01 -10.12 -12.84
N SER A 14 -3.06 -9.67 -12.17
CA SER A 14 -4.38 -10.29 -12.31
C SER A 14 -4.88 -10.20 -13.76
N PRO A 15 -5.90 -10.99 -14.16
CA PRO A 15 -6.51 -10.87 -15.49
C PRO A 15 -7.04 -9.47 -15.81
N LYS A 16 -7.36 -8.69 -14.78
CA LYS A 16 -7.80 -7.29 -14.90
C LYS A 16 -6.64 -6.29 -14.87
N GLY A 17 -5.39 -6.75 -14.84
CA GLY A 17 -4.17 -5.95 -14.88
C GLY A 17 -3.71 -5.36 -13.54
N PHE A 18 -4.31 -5.74 -12.42
CA PHE A 18 -3.88 -5.29 -11.09
C PHE A 18 -2.65 -6.07 -10.62
N MET A 19 -1.69 -5.38 -10.02
CA MET A 19 -0.42 -5.94 -9.58
C MET A 19 -0.23 -5.70 -8.07
N PRO A 20 -0.28 -6.75 -7.23
CA PRO A 20 0.15 -6.63 -5.84
C PRO A 20 1.61 -6.18 -5.78
N LEU A 21 1.90 -5.15 -4.98
CA LEU A 21 3.27 -4.63 -4.83
C LEU A 21 3.91 -5.15 -3.54
N GLY A 22 3.15 -5.19 -2.45
CA GLY A 22 3.68 -5.66 -1.17
C GLY A 22 2.68 -5.61 -0.03
N LYS A 23 3.10 -6.18 1.09
CA LYS A 23 2.42 -6.20 2.39
C LYS A 23 3.28 -5.59 3.48
N PHE A 24 2.64 -4.95 4.45
CA PHE A 24 3.34 -4.31 5.57
C PHE A 24 2.46 -4.15 6.80
N ASN A 25 3.10 -3.80 7.90
CA ASN A 25 2.45 -3.31 9.10
C ASN A 25 2.61 -1.79 9.18
N LEU A 26 1.54 -1.07 9.44
CA LEU A 26 1.54 0.39 9.58
C LEU A 26 1.56 0.76 11.05
N ALA A 27 2.65 1.34 11.53
CA ALA A 27 2.68 1.99 12.84
C ALA A 27 2.11 3.41 12.67
N VAL A 28 0.86 3.61 13.13
CA VAL A 28 0.17 4.91 13.05
C VAL A 28 0.78 5.85 14.08
N THR A 29 0.86 5.38 15.32
CA THR A 29 1.57 5.98 16.45
C THR A 29 2.55 4.95 17.02
N ASP A 30 3.25 5.28 18.11
CA ASP A 30 4.13 4.32 18.80
C ASP A 30 3.34 3.19 19.47
N ASP A 31 2.08 3.45 19.85
CA ASP A 31 1.21 2.48 20.53
C ASP A 31 0.27 1.73 19.58
N ILE A 32 0.03 2.25 18.37
CA ILE A 32 -0.98 1.71 17.44
C ILE A 32 -0.31 1.19 16.17
N THR A 33 -0.43 -0.11 15.95
CA THR A 33 -0.02 -0.77 14.70
C THR A 33 -1.19 -1.48 14.03
N ILE A 34 -1.38 -1.20 12.74
CA ILE A 34 -2.31 -1.93 11.87
C ILE A 34 -1.50 -3.00 11.12
N GLN A 35 -1.88 -4.26 11.28
CA GLN A 35 -1.16 -5.39 10.69
C GLN A 35 -1.71 -5.76 9.32
N ASP A 36 -0.87 -6.38 8.49
CA ASP A 36 -1.24 -6.97 7.19
C ASP A 36 -1.92 -6.00 6.20
N CYS A 37 -1.51 -4.74 6.21
CA CYS A 37 -1.85 -3.79 5.14
C CYS A 37 -1.21 -4.24 3.82
N SER A 38 -1.79 -3.82 2.70
CA SER A 38 -1.22 -4.10 1.38
C SER A 38 -1.41 -2.95 0.39
N ILE A 39 -0.52 -2.90 -0.60
CA ILE A 39 -0.61 -1.97 -1.72
C ILE A 39 -0.65 -2.71 -3.06
N VAL A 40 -1.48 -2.21 -3.96
CA VAL A 40 -1.74 -2.81 -5.28
C VAL A 40 -1.70 -1.71 -6.33
N LYS A 41 -0.95 -1.91 -7.42
CA LYS A 41 -0.96 -1.04 -8.60
C LYS A 41 -2.08 -1.46 -9.54
N ALA A 42 -2.92 -0.51 -9.93
CA ALA A 42 -3.94 -0.70 -10.95
C ALA A 42 -3.35 -0.62 -12.37
N PRO A 43 -4.11 -1.07 -13.39
CA PRO A 43 -3.70 -0.97 -14.79
C PRO A 43 -3.41 0.47 -15.26
N ASP A 44 -4.10 1.45 -14.68
CA ASP A 44 -3.95 2.87 -15.00
C ASP A 44 -2.79 3.55 -14.25
N GLY A 45 -2.02 2.78 -13.48
CA GLY A 45 -0.87 3.24 -12.71
C GLY A 45 -1.21 3.74 -11.30
N ARG A 46 -2.50 3.85 -10.92
CA ARG A 46 -2.89 4.23 -9.56
C ARG A 46 -2.49 3.17 -8.56
N VAL A 47 -2.18 3.59 -7.33
CA VAL A 47 -1.84 2.67 -6.24
C VAL A 47 -2.95 2.69 -5.20
N PHE A 48 -3.48 1.52 -4.88
CA PHE A 48 -4.52 1.32 -3.88
C PHE A 48 -3.92 0.85 -2.57
N LEU A 49 -4.50 1.33 -1.47
CA LEU A 49 -4.17 0.97 -0.10
C LEU A 49 -5.31 0.15 0.51
N TYR A 50 -4.99 -1.07 0.91
CA TYR A 50 -5.91 -1.99 1.58
C TYR A 50 -5.49 -2.23 3.03
N GLY A 51 -6.48 -2.29 3.90
CA GLY A 51 -6.29 -2.68 5.29
C GLY A 51 -6.22 -4.21 5.46
N PRO A 52 -6.14 -4.68 6.72
CA PRO A 52 -6.18 -6.11 7.03
C PRO A 52 -7.47 -6.76 6.53
N GLY A 53 -7.36 -8.01 6.07
CA GLY A 53 -8.49 -8.86 5.72
C GLY A 53 -8.36 -9.53 4.36
N ARG A 54 -9.04 -10.67 4.20
CA ARG A 54 -9.08 -11.42 2.93
C ARG A 54 -9.89 -10.73 1.84
N GLU A 55 -10.89 -9.93 2.22
CA GLU A 55 -11.80 -9.28 1.28
C GLU A 55 -11.23 -8.01 0.66
N GLY A 56 -10.02 -7.57 1.06
CA GLY A 56 -9.37 -6.42 0.45
C GLY A 56 -10.16 -5.12 0.63
N ASN A 57 -10.62 -4.85 1.85
CA ASN A 57 -11.28 -3.58 2.14
C ASN A 57 -10.25 -2.45 2.12
N ALA A 58 -10.61 -1.34 1.44
CA ALA A 58 -9.80 -0.15 1.44
C ALA A 58 -9.59 0.32 2.90
N LEU A 59 -8.35 0.69 3.25
CA LEU A 59 -8.10 1.18 4.60
C LEU A 59 -8.89 2.47 4.82
N SER A 60 -9.72 2.51 5.86
CA SER A 60 -10.50 3.72 6.20
C SER A 60 -9.58 4.77 6.78
N CYS A 61 -9.34 5.83 6.01
CA CYS A 61 -8.45 6.94 6.37
C CYS A 61 -8.76 8.14 5.48
N SER A 62 -8.35 9.33 5.93
CA SER A 62 -8.48 10.56 5.13
C SER A 62 -7.66 10.46 3.83
N PRO A 63 -8.02 11.20 2.77
CA PRO A 63 -7.24 11.22 1.53
C PRO A 63 -5.76 11.61 1.74
N GLY A 64 -5.50 12.57 2.63
CA GLY A 64 -4.13 12.98 2.98
C GLY A 64 -3.34 11.87 3.66
N ALA A 65 -3.95 11.16 4.61
CA ALA A 65 -3.31 10.02 5.27
C ALA A 65 -3.09 8.87 4.28
N ARG A 66 -4.06 8.56 3.41
CA ARG A 66 -3.94 7.55 2.36
C ARG A 66 -2.74 7.80 1.47
N LYS A 67 -2.60 9.04 0.97
CA LYS A 67 -1.46 9.44 0.14
C LYS A 67 -0.14 9.27 0.88
N ALA A 68 -0.05 9.78 2.12
CA ALA A 68 1.17 9.67 2.92
C ALA A 68 1.58 8.20 3.19
N ILE A 69 0.61 7.32 3.47
CA ILE A 69 0.87 5.89 3.69
C ILE A 69 1.37 5.23 2.40
N ILE A 70 0.74 5.51 1.26
CA ILE A 70 1.16 4.97 -0.04
C ILE A 70 2.60 5.43 -0.35
N GLU A 71 2.92 6.70 -0.15
CA GLU A 71 4.27 7.22 -0.40
C GLU A 71 5.32 6.55 0.49
N LEU A 72 5.03 6.36 1.78
CA LEU A 72 5.92 5.62 2.69
C LEU A 72 6.09 4.15 2.27
N ALA A 73 5.01 3.48 1.84
CA ALA A 73 5.05 2.09 1.41
C ALA A 73 5.84 1.90 0.10
N LEU A 74 5.70 2.82 -0.85
CA LEU A 74 6.48 2.81 -2.10
C LEU A 74 7.97 3.07 -1.82
N ALA A 75 8.28 4.05 -0.96
CA ALA A 75 9.66 4.30 -0.53
C ALA A 75 10.27 3.07 0.16
N ALA A 76 9.50 2.37 1.00
CA ALA A 76 9.93 1.12 1.64
C ALA A 76 10.16 -0.04 0.65
N LEU A 77 9.61 0.03 -0.56
CA LEU A 77 9.89 -0.89 -1.67
C LEU A 77 11.08 -0.47 -2.54
N GLY A 78 11.69 0.69 -2.27
CA GLY A 78 12.67 1.29 -3.17
C GLY A 78 12.07 1.79 -4.49
N MET A 79 10.75 2.05 -4.51
CA MET A 79 10.06 2.61 -5.68
C MET A 79 10.06 4.14 -5.59
N GLU A 80 10.69 4.79 -6.55
CA GLU A 80 10.81 6.25 -6.59
C GLU A 80 9.44 6.92 -6.83
N PRO A 81 9.19 8.12 -6.26
CA PRO A 81 7.91 8.81 -6.38
C PRO A 81 7.60 9.39 -7.78
N ASN A 82 8.42 9.17 -8.81
CA ASN A 82 8.18 9.69 -10.15
C ASN A 82 7.15 8.87 -10.97
N ASP A 83 6.70 7.73 -10.46
CA ASP A 83 5.65 6.90 -11.08
C ASP A 83 4.20 7.39 -10.82
N ARG A 84 4.02 8.65 -10.41
CA ARG A 84 2.79 9.16 -9.78
C ARG A 84 1.62 9.39 -10.73
N ARG A 85 0.55 8.61 -10.53
CA ARG A 85 -0.82 9.13 -10.33
C ARG A 85 -1.42 8.46 -9.08
N ALA A 86 -1.23 9.06 -7.91
CA ALA A 86 -2.00 8.68 -6.73
C ALA A 86 -3.44 9.16 -6.90
N ALA A 87 -4.43 8.32 -6.58
CA ALA A 87 -5.86 8.63 -6.62
C ALA A 87 -6.50 8.46 -5.25
#